data_AF-A0AAV4BDG4-F1
#
_entry.id   AF-A0AAV4BDG4-F1
#
_cell.length_a   1.000
_cell.length_b   1.000
_cell.length_c   1.000
_cell.angle_alpha   90.00
_cell.angle_beta   90.00
_cell.angle_gamma   90.00
#
_symmetry.space_group_name_H-M   'P 1'
#
loop_
_entity.id
_entity.type
_entity.pdbx_description
1 polymer ?
#
loop_
_entity_poly.entity_id
_entity_poly.type
_entity_poly.pdbx_seq_one_letter_code
_entity_poly.pdbx_strand_id
1 'polypeptide(L)'
;MPKQGKAVILFSTMHHDMAVDLEQMGKPEINLYYNKTKGGVDSLYQLVHAYMSKRQTVRWPLSYFFNLPDVAGLASFVIWTLQNPLWKENKKHKRRLFLEEMSEQLVIPQIQRRVGAGRVHKSVLLSAELCGVTAPASAPVPAQQEEEETGKKKRCVLCGKKKDRKSKQTCNECKRLVCNEHSQAKRICMECQ
;
A
#
# COMPACT_ATOMS: atom_id res chain seq x y z
N MET A 1 14.25 -45.22 9.74
CA MET A 1 15.71 -45.46 9.79
C MET A 1 16.35 -44.99 8.49
N PRO A 2 17.62 -44.52 8.50
CA PRO A 2 18.32 -44.13 7.27
C PRO A 2 18.44 -45.32 6.31
N LYS A 3 18.51 -45.01 5.01
CA LYS A 3 18.65 -46.02 3.95
C LYS A 3 20.04 -46.67 4.01
N GLN A 4 20.17 -47.88 3.47
CA GLN A 4 21.47 -48.56 3.33
C GLN A 4 22.48 -47.63 2.64
N GLY A 5 23.69 -47.54 3.21
CA GLY A 5 24.76 -46.65 2.75
C GLY A 5 24.63 -45.19 3.18
N LYS A 6 23.67 -44.83 4.06
CA LYS A 6 23.54 -43.48 4.63
C LYS A 6 23.58 -43.51 6.15
N ALA A 7 24.30 -42.57 6.75
CA ALA A 7 24.33 -42.34 8.19
C ALA A 7 23.69 -40.99 8.54
N VAL A 8 23.05 -40.91 9.69
CA VAL A 8 22.56 -39.67 10.30
C VAL A 8 23.24 -39.54 11.65
N ILE A 9 24.03 -38.48 11.80
CA ILE A 9 24.81 -38.20 13.02
C ILE A 9 24.19 -36.96 13.67
N LEU A 10 23.78 -37.10 14.93
CA LEU A 10 23.20 -36.02 15.71
C LEU A 10 24.00 -35.89 17.00
N PHE A 11 24.30 -34.64 17.38
CA PHE A 11 24.92 -34.31 18.66
C PHE A 11 23.89 -33.56 19.50
N SER A 12 23.82 -33.89 20.78
CA SER A 12 22.97 -33.20 21.75
C SER A 12 23.71 -33.07 23.07
N THR A 13 23.56 -31.91 23.71
CA THR A 13 23.96 -31.70 25.10
C THR A 13 22.80 -31.92 26.08
N MET A 14 21.60 -32.27 25.57
CA MET A 14 20.38 -32.49 26.37
C MET A 14 19.99 -33.97 26.49
N HIS A 15 20.39 -34.81 25.53
CA HIS A 15 20.05 -36.24 25.50
C HIS A 15 21.29 -37.02 25.94
N HIS A 16 21.27 -37.53 27.17
CA HIS A 16 22.40 -38.23 27.80
C HIS A 16 22.27 -39.76 27.76
N ASP A 17 21.15 -40.28 27.26
CA ASP A 17 20.87 -41.69 27.13
C ASP A 17 20.61 -42.09 25.67
N MET A 18 20.44 -43.39 25.44
CA MET A 18 20.09 -43.95 24.13
C MET A 18 18.59 -44.25 24.04
N ALA A 19 17.75 -43.40 24.65
CA ALA A 19 16.30 -43.61 24.66
C ALA A 19 15.74 -43.73 23.23
N VAL A 20 14.87 -44.72 23.01
CA VAL A 20 14.16 -44.95 21.76
C VAL A 20 12.67 -44.91 22.01
N ASP A 21 11.95 -44.28 21.09
CA ASP A 21 10.50 -44.24 21.13
C ASP A 21 9.93 -45.50 20.44
N LEU A 22 9.29 -46.35 21.24
CA LEU A 22 8.69 -47.61 20.77
C LEU A 22 7.44 -47.38 19.91
N GLU A 23 6.70 -46.28 20.13
CA GLU A 23 5.53 -45.91 19.34
C GLU A 23 5.95 -45.38 17.97
N GLN A 24 7.12 -44.75 17.87
CA GLN A 24 7.67 -44.20 16.62
C GLN A 24 8.71 -45.10 15.95
N MET A 25 8.43 -46.40 15.90
CA MET A 25 9.24 -47.42 15.19
C MET A 25 10.69 -47.50 15.68
N GLY A 26 10.90 -47.37 16.99
CA GLY A 26 12.23 -47.49 17.62
C GLY A 26 13.20 -46.39 17.18
N LYS A 27 12.70 -45.22 16.77
CA LYS A 27 13.57 -44.09 16.42
C LYS A 27 14.22 -43.53 17.71
N PRO A 28 15.50 -43.15 17.67
CA PRO A 28 16.14 -42.46 18.78
C PRO A 28 15.39 -41.18 19.12
N GLU A 29 15.17 -40.93 20.41
CA GLU A 29 14.43 -39.77 20.90
C GLU A 29 15.07 -38.44 20.41
N ILE A 30 16.40 -38.36 20.40
CA ILE A 30 17.17 -37.24 19.81
C ILE A 30 16.76 -36.90 18.36
N ASN A 31 16.46 -37.92 17.55
CA ASN A 31 16.04 -37.73 16.16
C ASN A 31 14.63 -37.15 16.09
N LEU A 32 13.74 -37.60 16.98
CA LEU A 32 12.37 -37.10 17.06
C LEU A 32 12.35 -35.64 17.52
N TYR A 33 13.11 -35.33 18.57
CA TYR A 33 13.25 -33.97 19.08
C TYR A 33 13.81 -33.02 18.02
N TYR A 34 14.88 -33.43 17.32
CA TYR A 34 15.46 -32.66 16.21
C TYR A 34 14.43 -32.41 15.10
N ASN A 35 13.71 -33.45 14.66
CA ASN A 35 12.72 -33.30 13.59
C ASN A 35 11.55 -32.38 13.98
N LYS A 36 11.15 -32.37 15.25
CA LYS A 36 10.11 -31.49 15.77
C LYS A 36 10.51 -30.02 15.77
N THR A 37 11.79 -29.71 15.95
CA THR A 37 12.29 -28.35 16.18
C THR A 37 13.00 -27.74 14.97
N LYS A 38 13.61 -28.54 14.09
CA LYS A 38 14.39 -28.08 12.92
C LYS A 38 13.60 -27.22 11.93
N GLY A 39 12.27 -27.30 11.96
CA GLY A 39 11.39 -26.62 11.01
C GLY A 39 11.14 -25.14 11.31
N GLY A 40 11.58 -24.60 12.46
CA GLY A 40 11.24 -23.22 12.85
C GLY A 40 11.70 -22.16 11.85
N VAL A 41 12.97 -22.23 11.42
CA VAL A 41 13.55 -21.28 10.46
C VAL A 41 12.95 -21.45 9.07
N ASP A 42 12.73 -22.69 8.61
CA ASP A 42 12.10 -22.95 7.31
C ASP A 42 10.66 -22.42 7.27
N SER A 43 9.90 -22.63 8.36
CA SER A 43 8.55 -22.09 8.51
C SER A 43 8.54 -20.58 8.46
N LEU A 44 9.49 -19.93 9.15
CA LEU A 44 9.68 -18.47 9.08
C LEU A 44 9.95 -18.02 7.63
N TYR A 45 10.86 -18.69 6.92
CA TYR A 45 11.17 -18.37 5.52
C TYR A 45 9.94 -18.52 4.61
N GLN A 46 9.19 -19.60 4.72
CA GLN A 46 7.96 -19.81 3.95
C GLN A 46 6.92 -18.72 4.24
N LEU A 47 6.76 -18.37 5.52
CA LEU A 47 5.83 -17.34 5.94
C LEU A 47 6.22 -15.96 5.38
N VAL A 48 7.49 -15.57 5.51
CA VAL A 48 8.01 -14.31 4.95
C VAL A 48 7.87 -14.28 3.43
N HIS A 49 8.19 -15.39 2.76
CA HIS A 49 8.14 -15.47 1.30
C HIS A 49 6.74 -15.22 0.74
N ALA A 50 5.70 -15.69 1.42
CA ALA A 50 4.31 -15.56 0.97
C ALA A 50 3.78 -14.11 0.90
N TYR A 51 4.37 -13.17 1.64
CA TYR A 51 3.98 -11.74 1.62
C TYR A 51 5.20 -10.81 1.49
N MET A 52 6.24 -11.25 0.78
CA MET A 52 7.47 -10.46 0.67
C MET A 52 7.22 -9.12 -0.05
N SER A 53 7.84 -8.05 0.46
CA SER A 53 7.83 -6.73 -0.16
C SER A 53 9.06 -6.45 -1.02
N LYS A 54 9.90 -7.47 -1.25
CA LYS A 54 11.12 -7.39 -2.04
C LYS A 54 10.86 -6.89 -3.46
N ARG A 55 11.73 -5.99 -3.91
CA ARG A 55 11.78 -5.53 -5.30
C ARG A 55 13.12 -5.88 -5.90
N GLN A 56 13.13 -6.12 -7.22
CA GLN A 56 14.36 -6.31 -7.95
C GLN A 56 15.25 -5.08 -7.77
N THR A 57 16.48 -5.30 -7.32
CA THR A 57 17.46 -4.25 -7.04
C THR A 57 18.86 -4.79 -7.26
N VAL A 58 19.75 -3.95 -7.79
CA VAL A 58 21.20 -4.20 -7.87
C VAL A 58 21.95 -3.72 -6.62
N ARG A 59 21.25 -3.06 -5.69
CA ARG A 59 21.84 -2.51 -4.46
C ARG A 59 21.62 -3.48 -3.31
N TRP A 60 22.66 -4.19 -2.88
CA TRP A 60 22.60 -5.14 -1.78
C TRP A 60 22.02 -4.57 -0.46
N PRO A 61 22.29 -3.30 -0.06
CA PRO A 61 21.73 -2.78 1.18
C PRO A 61 20.20 -2.66 1.11
N LEU A 62 19.67 -2.36 -0.08
CA LEU A 62 18.23 -2.28 -0.30
C LEU A 62 17.59 -3.69 -0.27
N SER A 63 18.29 -4.70 -0.78
CA SER A 63 17.85 -6.10 -0.66
C SER A 63 17.79 -6.53 0.81
N TYR A 64 18.79 -6.15 1.61
CA TYR A 64 18.76 -6.39 3.07
C TYR A 64 17.61 -5.63 3.71
N PHE A 65 17.46 -4.33 3.39
CA PHE A 65 16.39 -3.49 3.91
C PHE A 65 15.02 -4.08 3.64
N PHE A 66 14.72 -4.63 2.46
CA PHE A 66 13.42 -5.25 2.18
C PHE A 66 13.12 -6.48 3.03
N ASN A 67 14.12 -7.20 3.54
CA ASN A 67 13.87 -8.29 4.49
C ASN A 67 13.42 -7.78 5.86
N LEU A 68 13.89 -6.60 6.29
CA LEU A 68 13.58 -6.05 7.60
C LEU A 68 12.07 -5.85 7.84
N PRO A 69 11.31 -5.12 6.99
CA PRO A 69 9.88 -4.94 7.20
C PRO A 69 9.10 -6.25 7.05
N ASP A 70 9.55 -7.19 6.21
CA ASP A 70 8.87 -8.48 6.05
C ASP A 70 8.97 -9.32 7.34
N VAL A 71 10.16 -9.39 7.95
CA VAL A 71 10.37 -10.07 9.24
C VAL A 71 9.68 -9.33 10.38
N ALA A 72 9.80 -8.00 10.41
CA ALA A 72 9.16 -7.17 11.42
C ALA A 72 7.64 -7.29 11.38
N GLY A 73 7.03 -7.25 10.19
CA GLY A 73 5.58 -7.40 10.02
C GLY A 73 5.06 -8.74 10.51
N LEU A 74 5.81 -9.83 10.29
CA LEU A 74 5.46 -11.14 10.82
C LEU A 74 5.63 -11.21 12.35
N ALA A 75 6.70 -10.65 12.89
CA ALA A 75 6.92 -10.60 14.34
C ALA A 75 5.81 -9.79 15.04
N SER A 76 5.47 -8.62 14.50
CA SER A 76 4.36 -7.79 14.99
C SER A 76 3.02 -8.53 14.92
N PHE A 77 2.76 -9.30 13.85
CA PHE A 77 1.57 -10.14 13.74
C PHE A 77 1.50 -11.21 14.83
N VAL A 78 2.62 -11.90 15.11
CA VAL A 78 2.69 -12.91 16.18
C VAL A 78 2.40 -12.26 17.53
N ILE A 79 3.06 -11.14 17.86
CA ILE A 79 2.83 -10.42 19.12
C ILE A 79 1.36 -9.98 19.24
N TRP A 80 0.80 -9.40 18.18
CA TRP A 80 -0.58 -8.92 18.17
C TRP A 80 -1.58 -10.04 18.42
N THR A 81 -1.41 -11.19 17.75
CA THR A 81 -2.33 -12.34 17.89
C THR A 81 -2.20 -13.05 19.23
N LEU A 82 -1.02 -13.02 19.85
CA LEU A 82 -0.84 -13.50 21.23
C LEU A 82 -1.54 -12.61 22.25
N GLN A 83 -1.50 -11.29 22.05
CA GLN A 83 -2.17 -10.33 22.94
C GLN A 83 -3.68 -10.24 22.68
N ASN A 84 -4.12 -10.48 21.45
CA ASN A 84 -5.50 -10.30 21.00
C ASN A 84 -6.03 -11.59 20.31
N PRO A 85 -6.25 -12.68 21.05
CA PRO A 85 -6.60 -13.99 20.46
C PRO A 85 -7.94 -13.98 19.70
N LEU A 86 -8.90 -13.15 20.16
CA LEU A 86 -10.23 -13.01 19.54
C LEU A 86 -10.22 -12.10 18.30
N TRP A 87 -9.11 -11.41 18.01
CA TRP A 87 -9.03 -10.52 16.85
C TRP A 87 -9.19 -11.32 15.55
N LYS A 88 -10.24 -10.97 14.79
CA LYS A 88 -10.63 -11.62 13.53
C LYS A 88 -10.72 -13.15 13.64
N GLU A 89 -11.21 -13.67 14.78
CA GLU A 89 -11.25 -15.11 15.09
C GLU A 89 -11.75 -15.99 13.93
N ASN A 90 -12.86 -15.59 13.32
CA ASN A 90 -13.53 -16.31 12.23
C ASN A 90 -12.90 -16.13 10.84
N LYS A 91 -11.73 -15.47 10.73
CA LYS A 91 -11.05 -15.22 9.45
C LYS A 91 -9.87 -16.16 9.28
N LYS A 92 -9.80 -16.83 8.12
CA LYS A 92 -8.66 -17.71 7.76
C LYS A 92 -7.41 -16.94 7.33
N HIS A 93 -7.55 -15.70 6.87
CA HIS A 93 -6.48 -14.87 6.31
C HIS A 93 -6.04 -13.74 7.26
N LYS A 94 -5.94 -14.02 8.58
CA LYS A 94 -5.64 -13.02 9.61
C LYS A 94 -4.36 -12.22 9.34
N ARG A 95 -3.29 -12.90 8.88
CA ARG A 95 -2.02 -12.26 8.57
C ARG A 95 -2.15 -11.21 7.47
N ARG A 96 -2.92 -11.50 6.41
CA ARG A 96 -3.16 -10.54 5.33
C ARG A 96 -3.89 -9.30 5.86
N LEU A 97 -4.97 -9.51 6.61
CA LEU A 97 -5.73 -8.42 7.22
C LEU A 97 -4.86 -7.56 8.14
N PHE A 98 -3.98 -8.20 8.89
CA PHE A 98 -3.06 -7.50 9.79
C PHE A 98 -2.10 -6.61 9.02
N LEU A 99 -1.48 -7.15 7.96
CA LEU A 99 -0.56 -6.40 7.11
C LEU A 99 -1.27 -5.25 6.37
N GLU A 100 -2.49 -5.47 5.89
CA GLU A 100 -3.33 -4.44 5.26
C GLU A 100 -3.61 -3.30 6.27
N GLU A 101 -4.20 -3.62 7.42
CA GLU A 101 -4.58 -2.64 8.44
C GLU A 101 -3.36 -1.89 9.02
N MET A 102 -2.26 -2.60 9.27
CA MET A 102 -0.99 -1.98 9.70
C MET A 102 -0.46 -1.03 8.62
N SER A 103 -0.46 -1.45 7.35
CA SER A 103 0.03 -0.63 6.25
C SER A 103 -0.81 0.63 6.07
N GLU A 104 -2.13 0.54 6.21
CA GLU A 104 -3.07 1.67 6.17
C GLU A 104 -2.74 2.67 7.28
N GLN A 105 -2.57 2.21 8.52
CA GLN A 105 -2.22 3.07 9.65
C GLN A 105 -0.89 3.82 9.45
N LEU A 106 0.09 3.19 8.79
CA LEU A 106 1.38 3.82 8.48
C LEU A 106 1.29 4.87 7.38
N VAL A 107 0.43 4.67 6.36
CA VAL A 107 0.35 5.57 5.20
C VAL A 107 -0.64 6.71 5.38
N ILE A 108 -1.72 6.54 6.14
CA ILE A 108 -2.77 7.57 6.31
C ILE A 108 -2.20 8.93 6.73
N PRO A 109 -1.33 9.05 7.76
CA PRO A 109 -0.75 10.34 8.15
C PRO A 109 0.09 10.99 7.04
N GLN A 110 0.71 10.18 6.18
CA GLN A 110 1.52 10.65 5.05
C GLN A 110 0.62 11.16 3.91
N ILE A 111 -0.50 10.47 3.65
CA ILE A 111 -1.52 10.89 2.68
C ILE A 111 -2.12 12.23 3.13
N GLN A 112 -2.51 12.35 4.40
CA GLN A 112 -3.03 13.60 4.98
C GLN A 112 -2.04 14.76 4.82
N ARG A 113 -0.77 14.55 5.17
CA ARG A 113 0.29 15.57 4.98
C ARG A 113 0.42 15.98 3.52
N ARG A 114 0.39 15.01 2.60
CA ARG A 114 0.52 15.28 1.17
C ARG A 114 -0.64 16.12 0.64
N VAL A 115 -1.88 15.77 1.02
CA VAL A 115 -3.09 16.51 0.62
C VAL A 115 -3.09 17.92 1.20
N GLY A 116 -2.65 18.10 2.45
CA GLY A 116 -2.56 19.41 3.11
C GLY A 116 -1.54 20.38 2.50
N ALA A 117 -0.58 19.91 1.69
CA ALA A 117 0.45 20.75 1.06
C ALA A 117 -0.06 21.59 -0.14
N GLY A 118 -1.35 21.50 -0.49
CA GLY A 118 -2.06 22.40 -1.40
C GLY A 118 -1.89 22.11 -2.89
N ARG A 119 -0.67 21.93 -3.40
CA ARG A 119 -0.43 21.66 -4.84
C ARG A 119 -0.35 20.18 -5.14
N VAL A 120 -1.49 19.50 -5.09
CA VAL A 120 -1.62 18.08 -5.40
C VAL A 120 -2.45 17.87 -6.66
N HIS A 121 -2.01 16.96 -7.54
CA HIS A 121 -2.75 16.64 -8.76
C HIS A 121 -4.12 16.03 -8.41
N LYS A 122 -5.16 16.35 -9.21
CA LYS A 122 -6.55 15.90 -8.96
C LYS A 122 -6.67 14.38 -8.80
N SER A 123 -5.89 13.61 -9.55
CA SER A 123 -5.90 12.14 -9.41
C SER A 123 -5.44 11.67 -8.03
N VAL A 124 -4.50 12.36 -7.41
CA VAL A 124 -3.99 12.01 -6.07
C VAL A 124 -5.00 12.41 -4.99
N LEU A 125 -5.76 13.50 -5.18
CA LEU A 125 -6.87 13.86 -4.30
C LEU A 125 -7.98 12.78 -4.34
N LEU A 126 -8.33 12.31 -5.54
CA LEU A 126 -9.29 11.22 -5.70
C LEU A 126 -8.80 9.93 -5.04
N SER A 127 -7.51 9.59 -5.19
CA SER A 127 -6.92 8.44 -4.50
C SER A 127 -6.90 8.60 -2.98
N ALA A 128 -6.69 9.81 -2.47
CA ALA A 128 -6.74 10.07 -1.03
C ALA A 128 -8.17 9.90 -0.47
N GLU A 129 -9.17 10.35 -1.21
CA GLU A 129 -10.59 10.18 -0.86
C GLU A 129 -10.98 8.69 -0.81
N LEU A 130 -10.47 7.86 -1.73
CA LEU A 130 -10.63 6.40 -1.68
C LEU A 130 -10.03 5.76 -0.42
N CYS A 131 -9.01 6.40 0.16
CA CYS A 131 -8.42 5.99 1.44
C CYS A 131 -9.11 6.63 2.65
N GLY A 132 -10.27 7.26 2.48
CA GLY A 132 -11.00 7.95 3.55
C GLY A 132 -10.34 9.24 4.04
N VAL A 133 -9.34 9.76 3.31
CA VAL A 133 -8.67 11.02 3.63
C VAL A 133 -9.29 12.13 2.80
N THR A 134 -10.16 12.93 3.43
CA THR A 134 -10.61 14.18 2.85
C THR A 134 -9.55 15.26 3.06
N ALA A 135 -9.37 16.12 2.08
CA ALA A 135 -8.66 17.37 2.33
C ALA A 135 -9.39 18.09 3.47
N PRO A 136 -8.66 18.70 4.44
CA PRO A 136 -9.33 19.64 5.33
C PRO A 136 -10.12 20.59 4.44
N ALA A 137 -11.44 20.70 4.69
CA ALA A 137 -12.23 21.77 4.12
C ALA A 137 -11.37 23.00 4.33
N SER A 138 -10.90 23.61 3.24
CA SER A 138 -10.20 24.89 3.31
C SER A 138 -10.95 25.70 4.34
N ALA A 139 -10.29 26.04 5.46
CA ALA A 139 -10.89 26.87 6.52
C ALA A 139 -11.72 27.92 5.80
N PRO A 140 -13.01 28.12 6.18
CA PRO A 140 -13.96 28.87 5.38
C PRO A 140 -13.22 30.08 4.87
N VAL A 141 -12.92 30.07 3.57
CA VAL A 141 -12.26 31.21 2.96
C VAL A 141 -13.23 32.32 3.32
N PRO A 142 -12.82 33.32 4.13
CA PRO A 142 -13.74 34.32 4.67
C PRO A 142 -14.54 34.77 3.47
N ALA A 143 -15.86 34.54 3.53
CA ALA A 143 -16.78 34.47 2.40
C ALA A 143 -16.14 35.23 1.25
N GLN A 144 -15.57 34.49 0.28
CA GLN A 144 -15.22 35.13 -0.97
C GLN A 144 -16.56 35.67 -1.42
N GLN A 145 -16.75 36.97 -1.16
CA GLN A 145 -17.50 37.85 -2.01
C GLN A 145 -17.26 37.33 -3.41
N GLU A 146 -18.31 37.24 -4.20
CA GLU A 146 -18.20 37.12 -5.63
C GLU A 146 -17.36 38.30 -6.14
N GLU A 147 -16.04 38.28 -5.91
CA GLU A 147 -15.07 38.82 -6.82
C GLU A 147 -15.27 37.95 -8.04
N GLU A 148 -16.20 38.40 -8.88
CA GLU A 148 -16.02 38.42 -10.32
C GLU A 148 -14.53 38.17 -10.63
N GLU A 149 -14.16 36.94 -10.98
CA GLU A 149 -12.84 36.63 -11.57
C GLU A 149 -12.81 37.27 -12.98
N THR A 150 -13.04 38.58 -13.09
CA THR A 150 -12.97 39.38 -14.31
C THR A 150 -11.51 39.62 -14.70
N GLY A 151 -10.69 38.56 -14.71
CA GLY A 151 -9.24 38.74 -14.80
C GLY A 151 -8.44 37.60 -15.38
N LYS A 152 -8.65 36.36 -14.92
CA LYS A 152 -7.67 35.30 -15.12
C LYS A 152 -7.97 34.47 -16.37
N LYS A 153 -7.09 34.55 -17.38
CA LYS A 153 -7.17 33.75 -18.60
C LYS A 153 -6.91 32.27 -18.26
N LYS A 154 -7.87 31.37 -18.49
CA LYS A 154 -7.68 29.91 -18.35
C LYS A 154 -7.51 29.25 -19.73
N ARG A 155 -6.99 28.02 -19.76
CA ARG A 155 -6.72 27.28 -21.01
C ARG A 155 -8.03 26.98 -21.75
N CYS A 156 -8.06 27.19 -23.06
CA CYS A 156 -9.15 26.76 -23.92
C CYS A 156 -9.33 25.23 -23.84
N VAL A 157 -10.57 24.78 -23.63
CA VAL A 157 -10.91 23.34 -23.49
C VAL A 157 -10.59 22.54 -24.75
N LEU A 158 -10.67 23.17 -25.92
CA LEU A 158 -10.44 22.54 -27.22
C LEU A 158 -8.96 22.61 -27.67
N CYS A 159 -8.11 23.37 -26.98
CA CYS A 159 -6.68 23.41 -27.27
C CYS A 159 -5.94 22.22 -26.65
N GLY A 160 -5.16 21.52 -27.46
CA GLY A 160 -4.17 20.56 -26.97
C GLY A 160 -3.11 21.21 -26.07
N LYS A 161 -2.51 20.43 -25.16
CA LYS A 161 -1.54 20.92 -24.17
C LYS A 161 -0.34 21.68 -24.77
N LYS A 162 0.07 21.35 -26.00
CA LYS A 162 1.20 22.00 -26.69
C LYS A 162 0.93 23.46 -27.09
N LYS A 163 -0.31 23.82 -27.43
CA LYS A 163 -0.68 25.19 -27.84
C LYS A 163 -0.98 26.11 -26.64
N ASP A 164 -1.46 25.53 -25.52
CA ASP A 164 -1.85 26.20 -24.26
C ASP A 164 -2.46 27.61 -24.39
N ARG A 165 -3.38 27.80 -25.33
CA ARG A 165 -4.00 29.12 -25.52
C ARG A 165 -4.89 29.46 -24.33
N LYS A 166 -4.60 30.59 -23.70
CA LYS A 166 -5.39 31.13 -22.59
C LYS A 166 -6.40 32.14 -23.12
N SER A 167 -7.67 31.98 -22.75
CA SER A 167 -8.77 32.87 -23.12
C SER A 167 -9.54 33.32 -21.88
N LYS A 168 -10.24 34.45 -21.99
CA LYS A 168 -11.29 34.85 -21.03
C LYS A 168 -12.70 34.50 -21.53
N GLN A 169 -12.84 34.15 -22.82
CA GLN A 169 -14.13 33.99 -23.47
C GLN A 169 -14.74 32.62 -23.19
N THR A 170 -16.04 32.61 -22.89
CA THR A 170 -16.83 31.40 -22.64
C THR A 170 -17.86 31.19 -23.75
N CYS A 171 -18.15 29.93 -24.08
CA CYS A 171 -19.29 29.61 -24.95
C CYS A 171 -20.60 30.04 -24.29
N ASN A 172 -21.49 30.70 -25.04
CA ASN A 172 -22.75 31.21 -24.49
C ASN A 172 -23.69 30.10 -23.99
N GLU A 173 -23.68 28.93 -24.65
CA GLU A 173 -24.52 27.77 -24.31
C GLU A 173 -23.93 26.94 -23.16
N CYS A 174 -22.69 26.45 -23.30
CA CYS A 174 -22.11 25.50 -22.34
C CYS A 174 -21.16 26.12 -21.31
N LYS A 175 -20.96 27.45 -21.34
CA LYS A 175 -20.08 28.22 -20.43
C LYS A 175 -18.62 27.76 -20.34
N ARG A 176 -18.18 26.84 -21.20
CA ARG A 176 -16.78 26.38 -21.28
C ARG A 176 -15.88 27.43 -21.92
N LEU A 177 -14.65 27.58 -21.41
CA LEU A 177 -13.64 28.52 -21.90
C LEU A 177 -13.10 28.09 -23.27
N VAL A 178 -13.22 28.97 -24.26
CA VAL A 178 -12.81 28.75 -25.64
C VAL A 178 -11.97 29.93 -26.15
N CYS A 179 -10.99 29.67 -27.02
CA CYS A 179 -10.20 30.72 -27.67
C CYS A 179 -10.83 31.13 -29.00
N ASN A 180 -10.44 32.28 -29.56
CA ASN A 180 -10.96 32.80 -30.83
C ASN A 180 -10.89 31.79 -32.01
N GLU A 181 -9.90 30.90 -32.06
CA GLU A 181 -9.83 29.84 -33.10
C GLU A 181 -10.89 28.74 -32.94
N HIS A 182 -11.39 28.54 -31.72
CA HIS A 182 -12.32 27.48 -31.38
C HIS A 182 -13.69 28.04 -30.96
N SER A 183 -14.02 29.26 -31.37
CA SER A 183 -15.29 29.93 -31.10
C SER A 183 -15.72 30.75 -32.30
N GLN A 184 -17.03 30.87 -32.51
CA GLN A 184 -17.61 31.75 -33.52
C GLN A 184 -18.47 32.82 -32.84
N ALA A 185 -18.41 34.05 -33.34
CA ALA A 185 -19.31 35.10 -32.90
C ALA A 185 -20.71 34.87 -33.51
N LYS A 186 -21.74 34.81 -32.67
CA LYS A 186 -23.13 34.77 -33.14
C LYS A 186 -23.47 36.11 -33.76
N ARG A 187 -23.70 36.17 -35.08
CA ARG A 187 -24.23 37.36 -35.76
C ARG A 187 -25.75 37.32 -35.64
N ILE A 188 -26.33 38.34 -35.02
CA ILE A 188 -27.78 38.51 -34.84
C ILE A 188 -28.14 39.84 -35.50
N CYS A 189 -29.21 39.90 -36.30
CA CYS A 189 -29.70 41.16 -36.88
C CYS A 189 -30.38 42.02 -35.79
N MET A 190 -30.58 43.31 -36.06
CA MET A 190 -31.17 44.24 -35.07
C MET A 190 -32.61 43.88 -34.67
N GLU A 191 -33.29 43.06 -35.46
CA GLU A 191 -34.68 42.63 -35.20
C GLU A 191 -34.77 41.30 -34.42
N CYS A 192 -33.66 40.57 -34.27
CA CYS A 192 -33.62 39.25 -33.60
C CYS A 192 -32.92 39.28 -32.23
N GLN A 193 -32.73 40.47 -31.66
CA GLN A 193 -32.04 40.67 -30.37
C GLN A 193 -32.92 40.35 -29.18
#